data_AF-A0A8J8FZE5-F1
#
_entry.id   AF-A0A8J8FZE5-F1
#
_cell.length_a   1.000
_cell.length_b   1.000
_cell.length_c   1.000
_cell.angle_alpha   90.00
_cell.angle_beta   90.00
_cell.angle_gamma   90.00
#
_symmetry.space_group_name_H-M   'P 1'
#
loop_
_entity.id
_entity.type
_entity.pdbx_description
1 polymer ?
#
loop_
_entity_poly.entity_id
_entity_poly.type
_entity_poly.pdbx_seq_one_letter_code
_entity_poly.pdbx_strand_id
1 'polypeptide(L)'
;MKPKNKSLCPICKINKKNPSDKYCKNHLQAKEGLQKGYESWLKAYSILSWEDYLKQLLDLGDQVGNLVRDVVEYEFYFKEN
;
A
#
# COMPACT_ATOMS: atom_id res chain seq x y z
N MET A 1 -18.24 -27.39 -11.52
CA MET A 1 -17.61 -26.05 -11.70
C MET A 1 -17.02 -25.65 -10.35
N LYS A 2 -15.69 -25.55 -10.22
CA LYS A 2 -15.05 -25.18 -8.94
C LYS A 2 -15.34 -23.70 -8.64
N PRO A 3 -15.66 -23.30 -7.38
CA PRO A 3 -15.82 -21.90 -7.05
C PRO A 3 -14.50 -21.19 -7.32
N LYS A 4 -14.50 -20.20 -8.21
CA LYS A 4 -13.36 -19.30 -8.40
C LYS A 4 -13.13 -18.63 -7.05
N ASN A 5 -12.12 -19.06 -6.29
CA ASN A 5 -11.67 -18.37 -5.09
C ASN A 5 -11.37 -16.93 -5.51
N LYS A 6 -12.31 -16.02 -5.24
CA LYS A 6 -12.16 -14.61 -5.57
C LYS A 6 -11.04 -14.12 -4.65
N SER A 7 -9.85 -13.90 -5.20
CA SER A 7 -8.78 -13.21 -4.46
C SER A 7 -9.31 -11.80 -4.20
N LEU A 8 -9.61 -11.48 -2.93
CA LEU A 8 -10.15 -10.20 -2.50
C LEU A 8 -9.01 -9.33 -1.97
N CYS A 9 -9.07 -8.04 -2.24
CA CYS A 9 -8.13 -7.08 -1.65
C CYS A 9 -8.26 -7.13 -0.12
N PRO A 10 -7.15 -7.27 0.62
CA PRO A 10 -7.23 -7.39 2.08
C PRO A 10 -7.77 -6.12 2.76
N ILE A 11 -7.60 -4.96 2.12
CA ILE A 11 -8.05 -3.64 2.58
C ILE A 11 -9.56 -3.45 2.35
N CYS A 12 -10.00 -3.35 1.09
CA CYS A 12 -11.41 -3.01 0.77
C CYS A 12 -12.30 -4.21 0.42
N LYS A 13 -11.78 -5.44 0.47
CA LYS A 13 -12.49 -6.68 0.09
C LYS A 13 -13.07 -6.69 -1.33
N ILE A 14 -12.66 -5.79 -2.21
CA ILE A 14 -13.00 -5.78 -3.64
C ILE A 14 -12.17 -6.85 -4.36
N ASN A 15 -12.75 -7.47 -5.41
CA ASN A 15 -12.06 -8.41 -6.28
C ASN A 15 -10.74 -7.84 -6.82
N LYS A 16 -9.66 -8.60 -6.68
CA LYS A 16 -8.40 -8.32 -7.36
C LYS A 16 -8.53 -8.59 -8.85
N LYS A 17 -7.80 -7.84 -9.66
CA LYS A 17 -7.77 -8.02 -11.12
C LYS A 17 -7.05 -9.32 -11.46
N ASN A 18 -5.87 -9.55 -10.87
CA ASN A 18 -5.17 -10.82 -10.94
C ASN A 18 -5.17 -11.50 -9.57
N PRO A 19 -5.31 -12.84 -9.50
CA PRO A 19 -5.30 -13.56 -8.24
C PRO A 19 -3.96 -13.47 -7.51
N SER A 20 -2.85 -13.30 -8.26
CA SER A 20 -1.49 -13.15 -7.76
C SER A 20 -1.18 -11.77 -7.15
N ASP A 21 -2.01 -10.76 -7.41
CA ASP A 21 -1.79 -9.43 -6.85
C ASP A 21 -2.07 -9.44 -5.34
N LYS A 22 -1.36 -8.62 -4.56
CA LYS A 22 -1.70 -8.41 -3.14
C LYS A 22 -2.96 -7.56 -2.98
N TYR A 23 -3.17 -6.60 -3.88
CA TYR A 23 -4.18 -5.55 -3.79
C TYR A 23 -5.17 -5.56 -4.96
N CYS A 24 -6.31 -4.87 -4.83
CA CYS A 24 -7.14 -4.55 -6.00
C CYS A 24 -6.46 -3.47 -6.87
N LYS A 25 -6.96 -3.23 -8.07
CA LYS A 25 -6.37 -2.27 -9.03
C LYS A 25 -6.05 -0.90 -8.40
N ASN A 26 -6.97 -0.36 -7.60
CA ASN A 26 -6.82 0.98 -7.02
C ASN A 26 -5.73 1.02 -5.93
N HIS A 27 -5.75 0.05 -5.02
CA HIS A 27 -4.74 -0.07 -3.97
C HIS A 27 -3.37 -0.51 -4.52
N LEU A 28 -3.33 -1.25 -5.63
CA LEU A 28 -2.10 -1.57 -6.32
C LEU A 28 -1.46 -0.30 -6.90
N GLN A 29 -2.25 0.51 -7.61
CA GLN A 29 -1.78 1.80 -8.14
C GLN A 29 -1.32 2.74 -7.02
N ALA A 30 -2.03 2.76 -5.88
CA ALA A 30 -1.62 3.51 -4.71
C ALA A 30 -0.30 2.99 -4.11
N LYS A 31 -0.11 1.66 -4.04
CA LYS A 31 1.14 1.03 -3.59
C LYS A 31 2.31 1.36 -4.52
N GLU A 32 2.10 1.38 -5.84
CA GLU A 32 3.12 1.80 -6.81
C GLU A 32 3.51 3.28 -6.62
N GLY A 33 2.52 4.16 -6.42
CA GLY A 33 2.76 5.56 -6.11
C GLY A 33 3.52 5.76 -4.80
N LEU A 34 3.16 4.99 -3.77
CA LEU A 34 3.83 4.97 -2.48
C LEU A 34 5.30 4.55 -2.60
N GLN A 35 5.60 3.52 -3.40
CA GLN A 35 6.99 3.09 -3.66
C GLN A 35 7.80 4.17 -4.38
N LYS A 36 7.25 4.81 -5.41
CA LYS A 36 7.93 5.92 -6.11
C LYS A 36 8.19 7.11 -5.19
N GLY A 37 7.25 7.40 -4.30
CA GLY A 37 7.41 8.42 -3.26
C GLY A 37 8.58 8.08 -2.34
N TYR A 38 8.64 6.84 -1.84
CA TYR A 38 9.75 6.36 -1.01
C TYR A 38 11.09 6.47 -1.70
N GLU A 39 11.21 6.05 -2.96
CA GLU A 39 12.46 6.17 -3.72
C GLU A 39 12.93 7.63 -3.85
N SER A 40 11.99 8.56 -4.01
CA SER A 40 12.28 10.01 -4.06
C SER A 40 12.76 10.53 -2.72
N TRP A 41 12.13 10.10 -1.62
CA TRP A 41 12.53 10.48 -0.27
C TRP A 41 13.88 9.87 0.12
N LEU A 42 14.14 8.62 -0.27
CA LEU A 42 15.40 7.94 -0.01
C LEU A 42 16.58 8.67 -0.69
N LYS A 43 16.37 9.18 -1.91
CA LYS A 43 17.37 10.02 -2.61
C LYS A 43 17.65 11.34 -1.88
N ALA A 44 16.66 11.92 -1.22
CA ALA A 44 16.82 13.17 -0.49
C ALA A 44 17.43 12.99 0.92
N TYR A 45 17.01 11.95 1.64
CA TYR A 45 17.38 11.73 3.05
C TYR A 45 18.59 10.79 3.24
N SER A 46 19.06 10.11 2.19
CA SER A 46 20.18 9.14 2.14
C SER A 46 20.04 7.91 3.06
N ILE A 47 19.40 8.03 4.22
CA ILE A 47 19.10 6.96 5.17
C ILE A 47 17.65 7.18 5.65
N LEU A 48 16.71 6.50 5.01
CA LEU A 48 15.31 6.48 5.41
C LEU A 48 14.83 5.04 5.32
N SER A 49 14.35 4.48 6.44
CA SER A 49 13.76 3.14 6.41
C SER A 49 12.35 3.18 5.80
N TRP A 50 11.90 2.05 5.26
CA TRP A 50 10.51 1.95 4.77
C TRP A 50 9.49 2.25 5.88
N GLU A 51 9.76 1.82 7.11
CA GLU A 51 8.87 2.05 8.26
C GLU A 51 8.84 3.52 8.68
N ASP A 52 9.99 4.20 8.70
CA ASP A 52 10.04 5.63 8.97
C ASP A 52 9.27 6.41 7.92
N TYR A 53 9.42 6.05 6.64
CA TYR A 53 8.65 6.66 5.56
C TYR A 53 7.14 6.49 5.74
N LEU A 54 6.67 5.27 6.04
CA LEU A 54 5.25 5.02 6.31
C LEU A 54 4.76 5.82 7.52
N LYS A 55 5.55 5.89 8.59
CA LYS A 55 5.23 6.66 9.79
C LYS A 55 5.08 8.16 9.50
N GLN A 56 5.97 8.73 8.68
CA GLN A 56 5.87 10.12 8.23
C GLN A 56 4.58 10.36 7.43
N LEU A 57 4.19 9.42 6.56
CA LEU A 57 2.94 9.54 5.82
C LEU A 57 1.70 9.43 6.72
N LEU A 58 1.73 8.61 7.78
CA LEU A 58 0.65 8.56 8.76
C LEU A 58 0.53 9.89 9.53
N ASP A 59 1.64 10.54 9.85
CA ASP A 59 1.67 11.84 10.52
C ASP A 59 1.10 12.97 9.65
N LEU A 60 1.36 12.94 8.33
CA LEU A 60 0.79 13.86 7.36
C LEU A 60 -0.73 13.74 7.20
N GLY A 61 -1.32 12.62 7.65
CA GLY A 61 -2.78 12.45 7.77
C GLY A 61 -3.54 12.76 6.49
N ASP A 62 -4.42 13.75 6.53
CA ASP A 62 -5.29 14.17 5.42
C ASP A 62 -4.56 14.74 4.20
N GLN A 63 -3.26 15.04 4.30
CA GLN A 63 -2.45 15.41 3.13
C GLN A 63 -2.14 14.20 2.23
N VAL A 64 -2.29 13.00 2.76
CA VAL A 64 -2.11 11.75 2.03
C VAL A 64 -3.45 11.30 1.45
N GLY A 65 -3.49 11.07 0.14
CA GLY A 65 -4.70 10.60 -0.52
C GLY A 65 -5.23 9.29 0.11
N ASN A 66 -6.54 9.19 0.28
CA ASN A 66 -7.21 8.09 1.00
C ASN A 66 -6.71 6.69 0.61
N LEU A 67 -6.56 6.40 -0.69
CA LEU A 67 -6.08 5.10 -1.17
C LEU A 67 -4.62 4.81 -0.78
N VAL A 68 -3.78 5.84 -0.71
CA VAL A 68 -2.39 5.71 -0.27
C VAL A 68 -2.36 5.49 1.23
N ARG A 69 -3.15 6.26 1.98
CA ARG A 69 -3.31 6.09 3.43
C ARG A 69 -3.77 4.69 3.80
N ASP A 70 -4.80 4.16 3.13
CA ASP A 70 -5.28 2.79 3.29
C ASP A 70 -4.15 1.75 3.13
N VAL A 71 -3.29 1.91 2.12
CA VAL A 71 -2.14 1.03 1.87
C VAL A 71 -1.06 1.22 2.93
N VAL A 72 -0.80 2.45 3.36
CA VAL A 72 0.18 2.78 4.41
C VAL A 72 -0.25 2.14 5.73
N GLU A 73 -1.50 2.32 6.15
CA GLU A 73 -2.05 1.71 7.37
C GLU A 73 -1.97 0.18 7.29
N TYR A 74 -2.34 -0.41 6.16
CA TYR A 74 -2.23 -1.86 5.99
C TYR A 74 -0.77 -2.36 6.08
N GLU A 75 0.16 -1.72 5.37
CA GLU A 75 1.57 -2.14 5.35
C GLU A 75 2.31 -1.83 6.66
N PHE A 76 1.86 -0.84 7.42
CA PHE A 76 2.46 -0.48 8.71
C PHE A 76 1.96 -1.38 9.84
N TYR A 77 0.66 -1.66 9.91
CA TYR A 77 0.06 -2.43 11.01
C TYR A 77 -0.08 -3.92 10.73
N PHE A 78 -0.18 -4.33 9.47
CA PHE A 78 -0.46 -5.72 9.08
C PHE A 78 0.68 -6.33 8.25
N LYS A 79 1.94 -6.00 8.56
CA LYS A 79 3.11 -6.71 8.02
C LYS A 79 2.89 -8.23 8.22
N GLU A 80 2.57 -8.93 7.14
CA GLU A 80 2.67 -10.39 7.13
C GLU A 80 4.15 -10.72 7.30
N ASN A 81 4.49 -11.31 8.45
CA ASN A 81 5.78 -11.95 8.73
C ASN A 81 6.02 -13.12 7.78
#